data_AF-A0A1G7CF10-F1
#
_entry.id   AF-A0A1G7CF10-F1
#
_cell.length_a   1.000
_cell.length_b   1.000
_cell.length_c   1.000
_cell.angle_alpha   90.00
_cell.angle_beta   90.00
_cell.angle_gamma   90.00
#
_symmetry.space_group_name_H-M   'P 1'
#
loop_
_entity.id
_entity.type
_entity.pdbx_description
1 polymer ?
#
loop_
_entity_poly.entity_id
_entity_poly.type
_entity_poly.pdbx_seq_one_letter_code
_entity_poly.pdbx_strand_id
1 'polypeptide(L)' 'MTSQPKGPLSYFPSIENTYGRPIPDWLEELNTAGLTGHKAHVDWLKAEHGLGHGHANALVAYHLNREKWPEYTGSGPASD' A
#
# COMPACT_ATOMS: atom_id res chain seq x y z
N MET A 1 -13.39 -3.87 -20.58
CA MET A 1 -12.03 -3.27 -20.60
C MET A 1 -11.60 -3.09 -19.16
N THR A 2 -10.68 -3.92 -18.68
CA THR A 2 -10.20 -3.89 -17.28
C THR A 2 -9.44 -2.59 -17.03
N SER A 3 -10.02 -1.71 -16.23
CA SER A 3 -9.40 -0.46 -15.80
C SER A 3 -8.03 -0.77 -15.18
N GLN A 4 -6.95 -0.44 -15.89
CA GLN A 4 -5.59 -0.52 -15.36
C GLN A 4 -5.57 0.22 -14.01
N PRO A 5 -5.07 -0.40 -12.92
CA PRO A 5 -4.98 0.28 -11.65
C PRO A 5 -4.11 1.52 -11.84
N LYS A 6 -4.68 2.70 -11.61
CA LYS A 6 -3.97 3.98 -11.69
C LYS A 6 -3.55 4.38 -10.27
N GLY A 7 -2.36 4.97 -10.13
CA GLY A 7 -1.89 5.48 -8.85
C GLY A 7 -1.34 4.37 -7.92
N PRO A 8 -1.55 4.44 -6.60
CA PRO A 8 -0.88 3.56 -5.64
C PRO A 8 -1.20 2.07 -5.86
N LEU A 9 -2.41 1.77 -6.34
CA LEU A 9 -2.88 0.41 -6.61
C LEU A 9 -2.03 -0.35 -7.64
N SER A 10 -1.35 0.34 -8.57
CA SER A 10 -0.48 -0.32 -9.56
C SER A 10 0.78 -0.92 -8.92
N TYR A 11 1.18 -0.44 -7.76
CA TYR A 11 2.37 -0.91 -7.05
C TYR A 11 2.06 -2.10 -6.14
N PHE A 12 0.80 -2.30 -5.78
CA PHE A 12 0.39 -3.26 -4.75
C PHE A 12 0.80 -4.71 -5.05
N PRO A 13 0.59 -5.26 -6.27
CA PRO A 13 1.08 -6.60 -6.60
C PRO A 13 2.61 -6.73 -6.45
N SER A 14 3.35 -5.68 -6.82
CA SER A 14 4.82 -5.66 -6.69
C SER A 14 5.26 -5.59 -5.23
N ILE A 15 4.55 -4.84 -4.39
CA ILE A 15 4.81 -4.74 -2.96
C ILE A 15 4.60 -6.10 -2.29
N GLU A 16 3.47 -6.76 -2.54
CA GLU A 16 3.19 -8.09 -2.00
C GLU A 16 4.26 -9.10 -2.44
N ASN A 17 4.63 -9.10 -3.72
CA ASN A 17 5.66 -9.98 -4.26
C ASN A 17 7.07 -9.68 -3.69
N THR A 18 7.39 -8.41 -3.43
CA THR A 18 8.72 -8.00 -2.93
C THR A 18 8.89 -8.29 -1.45
N TYR A 19 7.86 -8.03 -0.64
CA TYR A 19 7.96 -8.11 0.83
C TYR A 19 7.23 -9.33 1.42
N GLY A 20 6.54 -10.12 0.60
CA GLY A 20 5.90 -11.38 1.01
C GLY A 20 4.72 -11.19 1.98
N ARG A 21 4.15 -9.98 2.04
CA ARG A 21 3.06 -9.61 2.95
C ARG A 21 1.91 -8.94 2.19
N PRO A 22 0.65 -9.33 2.44
CA PRO A 22 -0.50 -8.76 1.74
C PRO A 22 -0.73 -7.28 2.11
N ILE A 23 -1.31 -6.51 1.19
CA ILE A 23 -1.56 -5.07 1.39
C ILE A 23 -2.42 -4.75 2.62
N PRO A 24 -3.50 -5.47 2.93
CA PRO A 24 -4.28 -5.21 4.14
C PRO A 24 -3.44 -5.14 5.42
N ASP A 25 -2.47 -6.04 5.58
CA ASP A 25 -1.57 -6.06 6.74
C ASP A 25 -0.71 -4.79 6.80
N TRP A 26 -0.21 -4.31 5.65
CA TRP A 26 0.54 -3.04 5.59
C TRP A 26 -0.32 -1.84 5.95
N LEU A 27 -1.60 -1.84 5.56
CA LEU A 27 -2.52 -0.75 5.88
C LEU A 27 -2.93 -0.78 7.35
N GLU A 28 -3.03 -1.96 7.96
CA GLU A 28 -3.24 -2.13 9.39
C GLU A 28 -2.03 -1.63 10.19
N GLU A 29 -0.81 -2.00 9.81
CA GLU A 29 0.44 -1.47 10.38
C GLU A 29 0.43 0.07 10.41
N LEU A 30 0.15 0.70 9.27
CA LEU A 30 0.05 2.16 9.17
C LEU A 30 -1.02 2.74 10.09
N ASN A 31 -2.17 2.07 10.20
CA ASN A 31 -3.25 2.47 11.11
C ASN A 31 -2.83 2.36 12.59
N THR A 32 -2.05 1.34 12.94
CA THR A 32 -1.58 1.10 14.33
C THR A 32 -0.32 1.88 14.70
N ALA A 33 0.43 2.40 13.72
CA ALA A 33 1.67 3.15 13.94
C ALA A 33 1.46 4.44 14.75
N GLY A 34 0.23 4.96 14.84
CA GLY A 34 -0.09 6.19 15.57
C GLY A 34 0.57 7.44 14.97
N LEU A 35 1.09 7.35 13.75
CA LEU A 35 1.73 8.44 13.04
C LEU A 35 0.66 9.30 12.37
N THR A 36 1.02 10.54 12.07
CA THR A 36 0.16 11.44 11.28
C THR A 36 0.96 12.02 10.12
N GLY A 37 0.30 12.14 8.97
CA GLY A 37 0.87 12.74 7.78
C GLY A 37 1.76 11.80 6.96
N HIS A 38 1.85 12.16 5.68
CA HIS A 38 2.44 11.32 4.63
C HIS A 38 3.93 11.01 4.89
N LYS A 39 4.74 12.04 5.16
CA LYS A 39 6.19 11.88 5.32
C LYS A 39 6.56 10.97 6.50
N ALA A 40 5.88 11.13 7.63
CA ALA A 40 6.17 10.34 8.83
C ALA A 40 5.97 8.84 8.58
N HIS A 41 4.87 8.48 7.92
CA HIS A 41 4.59 7.08 7.56
C HIS A 41 5.59 6.54 6.54
N VAL A 42 5.96 7.33 5.53
CA VAL A 42 6.94 6.91 4.52
C VAL A 42 8.29 6.62 5.16
N ASP A 43 8.76 7.50 6.04
CA ASP A 43 10.04 7.30 6.72
C ASP A 43 10.00 6.14 7.72
N TRP A 44 8.87 5.94 8.42
CA TRP A 44 8.67 4.78 9.29
C TRP A 44 8.71 3.47 8.52
N LEU A 45 7.98 3.35 7.40
CA LEU A 45 8.01 2.16 6.53
C LEU A 45 9.43 1.87 5.99
N LYS A 46 10.19 2.92 5.67
CA LYS A 46 11.58 2.78 5.23
C LYS A 46 12.48 2.29 6.36
N ALA A 47 12.32 2.85 7.57
CA ALA A 47 13.18 2.57 8.71
C ALA A 47 12.89 1.20 9.33
N GLU A 48 11.62 0.91 9.64
CA GLU A 48 11.23 -0.29 10.38
C GLU A 48 11.08 -1.52 9.48
N HIS A 49 10.64 -1.33 8.24
CA HIS A 49 10.30 -2.43 7.33
C HIS A 49 11.18 -2.49 6.08
N GLY A 50 12.13 -1.55 5.92
CA GLY A 50 13.06 -1.53 4.79
C GLY A 50 12.40 -1.24 3.44
N LEU A 51 11.21 -0.63 3.41
CA LEU A 51 10.51 -0.37 2.15
C LEU A 51 11.27 0.66 1.29
N GLY A 52 11.33 0.42 -0.02
CA GLY A 52 11.76 1.42 -0.99
C GLY A 52 10.81 2.62 -1.09
N HIS A 53 11.32 3.79 -1.50
CA HIS A 53 10.55 5.05 -1.52
C HIS A 53 9.24 4.98 -2.31
N GLY A 54 9.25 4.35 -3.50
CA GLY A 54 8.03 4.20 -4.32
C GLY A 54 6.98 3.31 -3.66
N HIS A 55 7.40 2.19 -3.06
CA HIS A 55 6.52 1.26 -2.36
C HIS A 55 5.91 1.89 -1.11
N ALA A 56 6.74 2.56 -0.30
CA ALA A 56 6.28 3.27 0.89
C ALA A 56 5.29 4.40 0.52
N ASN A 57 5.60 5.21 -0.50
CA ASN A 57 4.68 6.25 -0.96
C ASN A 57 3.33 5.69 -1.42
N ALA A 58 3.31 4.57 -2.13
CA ALA A 58 2.08 3.97 -2.63
C ALA A 58 1.16 3.55 -1.48
N LEU A 59 1.69 2.84 -0.47
CA LEU A 59 0.93 2.43 0.71
C LEU A 59 0.36 3.62 1.46
N VAL A 60 1.20 4.63 1.73
CA VAL A 60 0.79 5.81 2.50
C VAL A 60 -0.21 6.67 1.73
N ALA A 61 -0.01 6.87 0.42
CA ALA A 61 -0.93 7.62 -0.41
C ALA A 61 -2.32 6.98 -0.45
N TYR A 62 -2.39 5.64 -0.50
CA TYR A 62 -3.66 4.91 -0.41
C TYR A 62 -4.27 5.01 0.99
N HIS A 63 -3.47 4.77 2.04
CA HIS A 63 -3.91 4.81 3.44
C HIS A 63 -4.51 6.19 3.84
N LEU A 64 -3.88 7.28 3.41
CA LEU A 64 -4.34 8.64 3.74
C LEU A 64 -5.48 9.13 2.83
N ASN A 65 -5.72 8.50 1.68
CA ASN A 65 -6.74 8.93 0.73
C ASN A 65 -7.66 7.76 0.34
N ARG A 66 -8.18 7.02 1.33
CA ARG A 66 -9.02 5.84 1.08
C ARG A 66 -10.29 6.14 0.29
N GLU A 67 -10.81 7.35 0.38
CA GLU A 67 -11.97 7.80 -0.42
C GLU A 67 -11.66 8.00 -1.91
N LYS A 68 -10.39 8.20 -2.26
CA LYS A 68 -9.95 8.49 -3.63
C LYS A 68 -9.76 7.23 -4.47
N TRP A 69 -9.54 6.10 -3.82
CA TRP A 69 -9.15 4.85 -4.48
C TRP A 69 -10.17 3.75 -4.21
N PRO A 70 -10.46 2.89 -5.20
CA PRO A 70 -11.27 1.71 -4.94
C PRO A 70 -10.59 0.81 -3.90
N GLU A 71 -11.40 0.04 -3.17
CA GLU A 71 -10.88 -0.94 -2.23
C GLU A 71 -9.99 -1.95 -2.94
N TYR A 72 -8.80 -2.19 -2.40
CA TYR A 72 -7.92 -3.23 -2.87
C TYR A 72 -8.23 -4.56 -2.20
N THR A 73 -8.74 -5.51 -2.98
CA THR A 73 -9.13 -6.85 -2.51
C THR A 73 -8.00 -7.88 -2.57
N GLY A 74 -6.74 -7.45 -2.70
CA GLY A 74 -5.60 -8.35 -2.88
C GLY A 74 -5.51 -8.93 -4.28
N SER A 75 -4.32 -9.38 -4.67
CA SER A 75 -4.15 -10.29 -5.81
C SER A 75 -4.54 -11.73 -5.43
N GLY A 76 -5.77 -11.93 -4.94
CA GLY A 76 -6.42 -13.26 -4.97
C GLY A 76 -6.83 -13.59 -6.40
N PRO A 77 -6.98 -14.87 -6.80
CA PRO A 77 -7.16 -15.24 -8.19
C PRO A 77 -8.34 -14.44 -8.75
N ALA A 78 -8.14 -13.82 -9.91
CA ALA A 78 -9.27 -13.34 -10.69
C ALA A 78 -10.24 -14.51 -10.78
N SER A 79 -11.38 -14.42 -10.09
CA SER A 79 -12.44 -15.38 -10.21
C SER A 79 -12.88 -15.38 -11.67
N ASP A 80 -12.63 -16.52 -12.34
CA ASP A 80 -13.11 -17.01 -13.65
C ASP A 80 -13.59 -15.96 -14.70
#